data_AF-A0A3M8DPF0-F1
#
_entry.id   AF-A0A3M8DPF0-F1
#
_cell.length_a   1.000
_cell.length_b   1.000
_cell.length_c   1.000
_cell.angle_alpha   90.00
_cell.angle_beta   90.00
_cell.angle_gamma   90.00
#
_symmetry.space_group_name_H-M   'P 1'
#
loop_
_entity.id
_entity.type
_entity.pdbx_description
1 polymer ?
#
loop_
_entity_poly.entity_id
_entity_poly.type
_entity_poly.pdbx_seq_one_letter_code
_entity_poly.pdbx_strand_id
1 'polypeptide(L)'
;MYKPLDTLTDEEIKKILASGSFDELAMLPLSVGMHHANWKIAQTLCVKLAGHTDERIRANAILGLAYIAMTKGKLEKHIVKPLLLRELRTNVEYKW
;
A
#
# COMPACT_ATOMS: atom_id res chain seq x y z
N MET A 1 -0.08 -21.93 -1.11
CA MET A 1 -1.56 -21.84 -1.05
C MET A 1 -1.93 -20.37 -1.21
N TYR A 2 -2.84 -20.03 -2.10
CA TYR A 2 -3.29 -18.64 -2.29
C TYR A 2 -4.26 -18.24 -1.15
N LYS A 3 -4.11 -17.02 -0.61
CA LYS A 3 -5.06 -16.41 0.33
C LYS A 3 -5.58 -15.09 -0.27
N PRO A 4 -6.90 -14.86 -0.32
CA PRO A 4 -7.44 -13.56 -0.74
C PRO A 4 -7.05 -12.45 0.23
N LEU A 5 -7.07 -11.20 -0.26
CA LEU A 5 -6.85 -10.02 0.56
C LEU A 5 -8.03 -9.81 1.51
N ASP A 6 -7.72 -9.48 2.77
CA ASP A 6 -8.72 -9.28 3.80
C ASP A 6 -9.41 -7.90 3.60
N THR A 7 -10.73 -7.83 3.83
CA THR A 7 -11.43 -6.54 3.92
C THR A 7 -11.32 -6.04 5.36
N LEU A 8 -10.68 -4.89 5.54
CA LEU A 8 -10.37 -4.33 6.86
C LEU A 8 -11.24 -3.11 7.16
N THR A 9 -11.68 -3.01 8.40
CA THR A 9 -12.31 -1.82 8.99
C THR A 9 -11.26 -0.76 9.34
N ASP A 10 -11.70 0.49 9.49
CA ASP A 10 -10.83 1.59 9.92
C ASP A 10 -10.16 1.32 11.28
N GLU A 11 -10.84 0.61 12.18
CA GLU A 11 -10.30 0.23 13.49
C GLU A 11 -9.18 -0.82 13.37
N GLU A 12 -9.38 -1.84 12.53
CA GLU A 12 -8.35 -2.85 12.24
C GLU A 12 -7.14 -2.23 11.55
N ILE A 13 -7.35 -1.32 10.60
CA ILE A 13 -6.27 -0.57 9.94
C ILE A 13 -5.45 0.20 10.97
N LYS A 14 -6.11 0.92 11.89
CA LYS A 14 -5.43 1.66 12.96
C LYS A 14 -4.66 0.73 13.89
N LYS A 15 -5.23 -0.42 14.25
CA LYS A 15 -4.59 -1.43 15.10
C LYS A 15 -3.32 -1.98 14.45
N ILE A 16 -3.38 -2.36 13.16
CA ILE A 16 -2.21 -2.86 12.42
C ILE A 16 -1.13 -1.78 12.31
N LEU A 17 -1.50 -0.53 12.05
CA LEU A 17 -0.54 0.58 12.00
C LEU A 17 0.14 0.87 13.35
N ALA A 18 -0.55 0.60 14.47
CA ALA A 18 -0.03 0.87 15.81
C ALA A 18 0.84 -0.27 16.36
N SER A 19 0.43 -1.51 16.14
CA SER A 19 1.03 -2.69 16.79
C SER A 19 0.95 -3.97 15.96
N GLY A 20 0.73 -3.86 14.65
CA GLY A 20 0.70 -5.01 13.76
C GLY A 20 2.07 -5.68 13.66
N SER A 21 2.05 -6.99 13.41
CA SER A 21 3.22 -7.73 12.99
C SER A 21 3.76 -7.20 11.65
N PHE A 22 5.00 -7.54 11.35
CA PHE A 22 5.62 -7.19 10.07
C PHE A 22 4.78 -7.65 8.88
N ASP A 23 4.31 -8.90 8.88
CA ASP A 23 3.53 -9.44 7.78
C ASP A 23 2.16 -8.76 7.64
N GLU A 24 1.50 -8.41 8.76
CA GLU A 24 0.26 -7.63 8.73
C GLU A 24 0.51 -6.24 8.12
N LEU A 25 1.59 -5.57 8.54
CA LEU A 25 1.96 -4.26 8.03
C LEU A 25 2.34 -4.29 6.54
N ALA A 26 3.03 -5.35 6.11
CA ALA A 26 3.39 -5.57 4.71
C ALA A 26 2.16 -5.86 3.83
N MET A 27 1.15 -6.56 4.34
CA MET A 27 -0.08 -6.87 3.59
C MET A 27 -1.09 -5.72 3.60
N LEU A 28 -1.07 -4.88 4.64
CA LEU A 28 -1.99 -3.75 4.82
C LEU A 28 -2.22 -2.88 3.57
N PRO A 29 -1.19 -2.37 2.85
CA PRO A 29 -1.42 -1.51 1.69
C PRO A 29 -2.12 -2.24 0.54
N LEU A 30 -1.94 -3.56 0.42
CA LEU A 30 -2.61 -4.37 -0.60
C LEU A 30 -4.11 -4.46 -0.30
N SER A 31 -4.45 -4.87 0.92
CA SER A 31 -5.84 -4.99 1.39
C SER A 31 -6.57 -3.64 1.29
N VAL A 32 -5.96 -2.58 1.79
CA VAL A 32 -6.54 -1.23 1.76
C VAL A 32 -6.66 -0.70 0.33
N GLY A 33 -5.64 -0.89 -0.52
CA GLY A 33 -5.68 -0.45 -1.90
C GLY A 33 -6.76 -1.14 -2.74
N MET A 34 -7.02 -2.41 -2.47
CA MET A 34 -8.05 -3.21 -3.16
C MET A 34 -9.46 -2.87 -2.67
N HIS A 35 -9.67 -2.84 -1.35
CA HIS A 35 -11.02 -2.92 -0.77
C HIS A 35 -11.53 -1.60 -0.18
N HIS A 36 -10.66 -0.69 0.26
CA HIS A 36 -11.12 0.48 1.01
C HIS A 36 -12.01 1.39 0.16
N ALA A 37 -13.17 1.78 0.71
CA ALA A 37 -14.17 2.55 -0.03
C ALA A 37 -13.69 3.96 -0.39
N ASN A 38 -12.94 4.59 0.52
CA ASN A 38 -12.37 5.91 0.29
C ASN A 38 -10.96 5.79 -0.32
N TRP A 39 -10.86 6.03 -1.63
CA TRP A 39 -9.62 5.98 -2.39
C TRP A 39 -8.54 6.94 -1.86
N LYS A 40 -8.93 8.09 -1.30
CA LYS A 40 -7.99 9.10 -0.80
C LYS A 40 -7.35 8.66 0.51
N ILE A 41 -8.12 8.03 1.40
CA ILE A 41 -7.59 7.40 2.63
C ILE A 41 -6.63 6.27 2.25
N ALA A 42 -7.04 5.42 1.30
CA ALA A 42 -6.22 4.32 0.83
C ALA A 42 -4.88 4.81 0.26
N GLN A 43 -4.91 5.83 -0.60
CA GLN A 43 -3.70 6.42 -1.17
C GLN A 43 -2.83 7.04 -0.08
N THR A 44 -3.42 7.80 0.85
CA THR A 44 -2.67 8.44 1.95
C THR A 44 -1.92 7.39 2.77
N LEU A 45 -2.57 6.26 3.06
CA LEU A 45 -1.93 5.14 3.76
C LEU A 45 -0.79 4.53 2.95
N CYS A 46 -1.02 4.24 1.66
CA CYS A 46 0.03 3.68 0.79
C CYS A 46 1.22 4.65 0.65
N VAL A 47 0.96 5.95 0.51
CA VAL A 47 2.01 6.99 0.47
C VAL A 47 2.83 7.00 1.77
N LYS A 48 2.17 6.86 2.93
CA LYS A 48 2.86 6.75 4.22
C LYS A 48 3.75 5.51 4.27
N LEU A 49 3.23 4.35 3.88
CA LEU A 49 3.98 3.08 3.91
C LEU A 49 5.08 3.01 2.84
N ALA A 50 4.95 3.75 1.74
CA ALA A 50 6.03 3.92 0.78
C ALA A 50 7.25 4.63 1.42
N GLY A 51 7.12 5.31 2.55
CA GLY A 51 8.23 5.88 3.32
C GLY A 51 8.91 4.90 4.29
N HIS A 52 8.49 3.64 4.37
CA HIS A 52 9.00 2.69 5.36
C HIS A 52 10.46 2.27 5.10
N THR A 53 11.21 1.91 6.15
CA THR A 53 12.63 1.49 6.04
C THR A 53 12.78 0.15 5.34
N ASP A 54 11.83 -0.75 5.57
CA ASP A 54 11.74 -2.06 4.90
C ASP A 54 11.24 -1.96 3.46
N GLU A 55 11.95 -2.62 2.55
CA GLU A 55 11.68 -2.60 1.11
C GLU A 55 10.48 -3.42 0.66
N ARG A 56 10.12 -4.50 1.36
CA ARG A 56 8.92 -5.30 1.07
C ARG A 56 7.67 -4.48 1.38
N ILE A 57 7.67 -3.75 2.49
CA ILE A 57 6.58 -2.82 2.84
C ILE A 57 6.45 -1.72 1.79
N ARG A 58 7.57 -1.11 1.35
CA ARG A 58 7.52 -0.09 0.30
C ARG A 58 7.00 -0.65 -1.04
N ALA A 59 7.46 -1.83 -1.45
CA ALA A 59 7.01 -2.47 -2.68
C ALA A 59 5.49 -2.74 -2.65
N ASN A 60 4.99 -3.29 -1.54
CA ASN A 60 3.56 -3.53 -1.37
C ASN A 60 2.76 -2.23 -1.29
N ALA A 61 3.34 -1.15 -0.77
CA ALA A 61 2.72 0.18 -0.82
C ALA A 61 2.54 0.68 -2.26
N ILE A 62 3.53 0.46 -3.12
CA ILE A 62 3.42 0.77 -4.56
C ILE A 62 2.36 -0.09 -5.24
N LEU A 63 2.30 -1.38 -4.95
CA LEU A 63 1.25 -2.26 -5.47
C LEU A 63 -0.14 -1.84 -5.00
N GLY A 64 -0.27 -1.42 -3.74
CA GLY A 64 -1.50 -0.84 -3.20
C GLY A 64 -1.97 0.38 -3.99
N LEU A 65 -1.05 1.28 -4.39
CA LEU A 65 -1.37 2.40 -5.28
C LEU A 65 -1.89 1.93 -6.64
N ALA A 66 -1.29 0.88 -7.21
CA ALA A 66 -1.78 0.28 -8.46
C ALA A 66 -3.19 -0.31 -8.30
N TYR A 67 -3.51 -0.98 -7.18
CA TYR A 67 -4.87 -1.46 -6.90
C TYR A 67 -5.89 -0.32 -6.81
N ILE A 68 -5.55 0.81 -6.20
CA ILE A 68 -6.43 1.98 -6.16
C ILE A 68 -6.67 2.49 -7.59
N ALA A 69 -5.62 2.61 -8.40
CA ALA A 69 -5.74 3.04 -9.78
C ALA A 69 -6.65 2.10 -10.59
N MET A 70 -6.49 0.78 -10.44
CA MET A 70 -7.28 -0.21 -11.17
C MET A 70 -8.74 -0.28 -10.71
N THR A 71 -8.99 -0.26 -9.39
CA THR A 71 -10.34 -0.47 -8.84
C THR A 71 -11.15 0.82 -8.77
N LYS A 72 -10.51 1.97 -8.54
CA LYS A 72 -11.19 3.26 -8.31
C LYS A 72 -10.97 4.26 -9.44
N GLY A 73 -9.99 4.03 -10.33
CA GLY A 73 -9.65 4.94 -11.43
C GLY A 73 -9.14 6.31 -10.97
N LYS A 74 -8.69 6.44 -9.71
CA LYS A 74 -8.34 7.72 -9.09
C LYS A 74 -7.02 7.65 -8.34
N LEU A 75 -6.12 8.60 -8.60
CA LEU A 75 -4.91 8.87 -7.82
C LEU A 75 -4.48 10.32 -7.99
N GLU A 76 -3.84 10.89 -6.97
CA GLU A 76 -3.16 12.18 -7.05
C GLU A 76 -1.77 11.99 -7.67
N LYS A 77 -1.72 12.11 -9.00
CA LYS A 77 -0.52 11.85 -9.82
C LYS A 77 0.74 12.57 -9.31
N HIS A 78 0.63 13.82 -8.86
CA HIS A 78 1.76 14.61 -8.41
C HIS A 78 2.40 14.07 -7.12
N ILE A 79 1.64 13.33 -6.31
CA ILE A 79 2.12 12.64 -5.10
C ILE A 79 2.69 11.27 -5.47
N VAL A 80 1.97 10.50 -6.30
CA VAL A 80 2.31 9.09 -6.57
C VAL A 80 3.49 8.94 -7.53
N LYS A 81 3.57 9.77 -8.59
CA LYS A 81 4.62 9.67 -9.61
C LYS A 81 6.05 9.69 -9.04
N PRO A 82 6.44 10.61 -8.14
CA PRO A 82 7.81 10.61 -7.59
C PRO A 82 8.12 9.35 -6.77
N LEU A 83 7.13 8.80 -6.05
CA LEU A 83 7.30 7.56 -5.28
C LEU A 83 7.56 6.36 -6.19
N LEU A 84 6.76 6.22 -7.26
CA LEU A 84 6.95 5.17 -8.27
C LEU A 84 8.35 5.24 -8.89
N LEU A 85 8.75 6.44 -9.33
CA LEU A 85 10.07 6.63 -9.96
C LEU A 85 11.24 6.41 -8.98
N ARG A 86 11.03 6.65 -7.68
CA ARG A 86 12.02 6.32 -6.65
C ARG A 86 12.12 4.81 -6.48
N GLU A 87 11.01 4.12 -6.24
CA GLU A 87 11.03 2.67 -5.99
C GLU A 87 11.56 1.87 -7.18
N LEU A 88 11.23 2.25 -8.43
CA LEU A 88 11.80 1.62 -9.62
C LEU A 88 13.34 1.69 -9.68
N ARG A 89 13.93 2.71 -9.04
CA ARG A 89 15.39 2.90 -8.97
C ARG A 89 16.01 2.22 -7.76
N THR A 90 15.37 2.28 -6.60
CA THR A 90 15.99 1.93 -5.31
C THR A 90 15.60 0.57 -4.77
N ASN A 91 14.43 0.05 -5.13
CA ASN A 91 13.96 -1.25 -4.65
C ASN A 91 14.36 -2.32 -5.67
N VAL A 92 15.50 -2.98 -5.44
CA VAL A 92 16.07 -3.96 -6.39
C VAL A 92 15.56 -5.37 -6.12
N GLU A 93 15.35 -5.71 -4.84
CA GLU A 93 14.89 -7.03 -4.42
C GLU A 93 13.45 -7.32 -4.87
N TYR A 94 12.55 -6.34 -4.75
CA TYR A 94 11.12 -6.50 -5.08
C TYR A 94 10.74 -5.78 -6.39
N LYS A 95 11.58 -5.89 -7.43
CA LYS A 95 11.22 -5.44 -8.79
C LYS A 95 10.27 -6.45 -9.44
N TRP A 96 8.99 -6.10 -9.49
CA TRP A 96 7.95 -6.81 -10.26
C TRP A 96 7.36 -5.90 -11.33
#